data_AF-A0A832C368-F1
#
_entry.id   AF-A0A832C368-F1
#
_cell.length_a   1.000
_cell.length_b   1.000
_cell.length_c   1.000
_cell.angle_alpha   90.00
_cell.angle_beta   90.00
_cell.angle_gamma   90.00
#
_symmetry.space_group_name_H-M   'P 1'
#
loop_
_entity.id
_entity.type
_entity.pdbx_description
1 polymer ?
#
loop_
_entity_poly.entity_id
_entity_poly.type
_entity_poly.pdbx_seq_one_letter_code
_entity_poly.pdbx_strand_id
1 'polypeptide(L)' 'MERIPILKLGKYLLITIQVDLHDRLALSLQDELMEMIVKEQAKG' A
#
# COMPACT_ATOMS: atom_id res chain seq x y z
N MET A 1 -13.96 -7.63 0.10
CA MET A 1 -13.04 -6.55 -0.31
C MET A 1 -11.69 -6.90 0.26
N GLU A 2 -10.80 -7.48 -0.55
CA GLU A 2 -9.45 -7.87 -0.14
C GLU A 2 -8.62 -6.60 0.01
N ARG A 3 -8.31 -6.20 1.25
CA ARG A 3 -7.37 -5.12 1.55
C ARG A 3 -5.96 -5.66 1.44
N ILE A 4 -5.07 -4.89 0.84
CA ILE A 4 -3.65 -5.23 0.78
C ILE A 4 -3.01 -4.87 2.13
N PRO A 5 -2.40 -5.85 2.83
CA PRO A 5 -1.77 -5.58 4.11
C PRO A 5 -0.52 -4.74 3.92
N ILE A 6 -0.38 -3.69 4.74
CA ILE A 6 0.83 -2.86 4.84
C ILE A 6 1.48 -3.20 6.18
N LEU A 7 2.70 -3.73 6.13
CA LEU A 7 3.49 -4.07 7.31
C LEU A 7 4.62 -3.05 7.50
N LYS A 8 4.81 -2.56 8.73
CA LYS A 8 5.90 -1.62 9.06
C LYS A 8 7.08 -2.38 9.66
N LEU A 9 8.24 -2.26 9.01
CA LEU A 9 9.51 -2.81 9.47
C LEU A 9 10.48 -1.66 9.76
N GLY A 10 10.43 -1.15 11.00
CA GLY A 10 11.20 0.03 11.40
C GLY A 10 10.77 1.26 10.60
N LYS A 11 11.65 1.70 9.68
CA LYS A 11 11.42 2.85 8.77
C LYS A 11 10.92 2.45 7.38
N TYR A 12 10.76 1.15 7.12
CA TYR A 12 10.35 0.62 5.82
C TYR A 12 8.89 0.16 5.86
N LEU A 13 8.21 0.28 4.74
CA LEU A 13 6.87 -0.27 4.51
C LEU A 13 6.99 -1.47 3.57
N LEU A 14 6.51 -2.63 4.03
CA LEU A 14 6.44 -3.86 3.24
C LEU A 14 4.99 -4.07 2.80
N ILE A 15 4.78 -4.20 1.50
CA ILE A 15 3.46 -4.38 0.90
C ILE A 15 3.50 -5.64 0.04
N THR A 16 2.53 -6.53 0.22
CA THR A 16 2.42 -7.77 -0.56
C THR A 16 1.10 -7.81 -1.29
N ILE A 17 1.15 -7.70 -2.62
CA ILE A 17 -0.02 -7.78 -3.49
C ILE A 17 -0.15 -9.24 -3.95
N GLN A 18 -1.17 -9.95 -3.46
CA GLN A 18 -1.44 -11.35 -3.81
C GLN A 18 -2.68 -11.52 -4.70
N VAL A 19 -3.21 -10.41 -5.22
CA VAL A 19 -4.42 -10.34 -6.03
C VAL A 19 -4.10 -9.76 -7.40
N ASP A 20 -4.75 -10.27 -8.44
CA ASP A 20 -4.63 -9.66 -9.78
C ASP A 20 -5.12 -8.21 -9.69
N LEU A 21 -4.31 -7.28 -10.20
CA LEU A 21 -4.52 -5.84 -10.15
C LEU A 21 -5.65 -5.44 -11.14
N HIS A 22 -6.86 -5.93 -10.92
CA HIS A 22 -8.03 -5.54 -11.71
C HIS A 22 -8.29 -4.04 -11.50
N ASP A 23 -8.61 -3.30 -12.57
CA ASP A 23 -8.61 -1.83 -12.65
C ASP A 23 -9.20 -1.08 -11.44
N ARG A 24 -10.23 -1.63 -10.79
CA ARG A 24 -10.88 -0.99 -9.64
C ARG A 24 -10.09 -1.12 -8.34
N LEU A 25 -9.37 -2.22 -8.16
CA LEU A 25 -8.54 -2.44 -6.98
C LEU A 25 -7.24 -1.62 -7.08
N ALA A 26 -6.72 -1.45 -8.30
CA ALA A 26 -5.54 -0.66 -8.61
C ALA A 26 -5.65 0.81 -8.17
N LEU A 27 -6.76 1.46 -8.53
CA LEU A 27 -6.98 2.89 -8.28
C LEU A 27 -7.15 3.18 -6.79
N SER A 28 -7.98 2.41 -6.09
CA SER A 28 -8.16 2.58 -4.64
C SER A 28 -6.89 2.25 -3.85
N LEU A 29 -6.09 1.31 -4.34
CA LEU A 29 -4.82 0.97 -3.73
C LEU A 29 -3.81 2.12 -3.83
N GLN A 30 -3.74 2.77 -5.00
CA GLN A 30 -2.80 3.84 -5.25
C GLN A 30 -2.98 4.99 -4.26
N ASP A 31 -4.22 5.42 -4.03
CA ASP A 31 -4.52 6.54 -3.12
C ASP A 31 -4.23 6.17 -1.65
N GLU A 32 -4.65 4.99 -1.18
CA GLU A 32 -4.36 4.54 0.19
C GLU A 32 -2.84 4.40 0.42
N LEU A 33 -2.09 3.90 -0.57
CA LEU A 33 -0.63 3.81 -0.49
C LEU A 33 0.04 5.18 -0.42
N MET A 34 -0.44 6.13 -1.21
CA MET A 34 0.11 7.49 -1.25
C MET A 34 -0.10 8.21 0.09
N GLU A 35 -1.31 8.10 0.67
CA GLU A 35 -1.60 8.63 2.00
C GLU A 35 -0.71 8.02 3.08
N MET A 36 -0.49 6.70 3.03
CA MET A 36 0.34 5.99 3.99
C MET A 36 1.83 6.37 3.88
N ILE A 37 2.37 6.53 2.67
CA ILE A 37 3.76 6.99 2.46
C ILE A 37 3.96 8.38 3.07
N VAL A 38 3.02 9.30 2.83
CA VAL A 38 3.08 10.66 3.37
C VAL A 38 2.97 10.66 4.90
N LYS A 39 2.02 9.89 5.45
CA LYS A 39 1.80 9.77 6.89
C LYS A 39 3.00 9.18 7.62
N GLU A 40 3.62 8.15 7.05
CA GLU A 40 4.74 7.43 7.67
C GLU A 40 6.12 8.04 7.36
N GLN A 41 6.16 9.13 6.58
CA GLN A 41 7.40 9.76 6.07
C GLN A 41 8.36 8.74 5.44
N ALA A 42 7.82 7.71 4.79
CA ALA A 42 8.63 6.68 4.15
C ALA A 42 9.45 7.32 3.01
N LYS A 43 10.77 7.16 3.04
CA LYS A 43 11.71 7.78 2.07
C LYS A 43 12.32 6.81 1.05
N GLY A 44 11.86 5.56 0.99
CA GLY A 44 12.34 4.56 0.02
C GLY A 44 12.25 3.15 0.52
#